data_AF-A0A4R4PRN6-F1
#
_entry.id   AF-A0A4R4PRN6-F1
#
_cell.length_a   1.000
_cell.length_b   1.000
_cell.length_c   1.000
_cell.angle_alpha   90.00
_cell.angle_beta   90.00
_cell.angle_gamma   90.00
#
_symmetry.space_group_name_H-M   'P 1'
#
loop_
_entity.id
_entity.type
_entity.pdbx_description
1 polymer ?
#
loop_
_entity_poly.entity_id
_entity_poly.type
_entity_poly.pdbx_seq_one_letter_code
_entity_poly.pdbx_strand_id
1 'polypeptide(L)'
;MRSVLKVVGILLAVIGLTAMAVGSFTAAFYGFVEQYAAHYDYVVGFKKPGDSCGNNNLSVSRVTGEPLGCGILGKPGKLPGFTDEQNAEVIALSKELGADGFQPGEREQVQQRVDQIVASLPPERVPQHPWFWGWKVAVAGVLGLLVVAGVVLVVVRRS
;
A
#
# COMPACT_ATOMS: atom_id res chain seq x y z
N MET A 1 43.44 22.20 22.16
CA MET A 1 42.56 21.07 22.56
C MET A 1 41.09 21.49 22.73
N ARG A 2 40.75 22.55 23.48
CA ARG A 2 39.35 22.95 23.77
C ARG A 2 38.51 23.32 22.52
N SER A 3 39.12 23.92 21.50
CA SER A 3 38.42 24.26 20.24
C SER A 3 38.19 23.04 19.34
N VAL A 4 39.12 22.09 19.34
CA VAL A 4 39.00 20.83 18.56
C VAL A 4 37.85 19.97 19.11
N LEU A 5 37.74 19.86 20.44
CA LEU A 5 36.62 19.17 21.10
C LEU A 5 35.25 19.76 20.75
N LYS A 6 35.15 21.09 20.61
CA LYS A 6 33.90 21.76 20.20
C LYS A 6 33.53 21.45 18.75
N VAL A 7 34.50 21.53 17.84
CA VAL A 7 34.28 21.24 16.41
C VAL A 7 33.88 19.79 16.22
N VAL A 8 34.54 18.85 16.90
CA VAL A 8 34.17 17.42 16.86
C VAL A 8 32.77 17.21 17.43
N GLY A 9 32.42 17.85 18.55
CA GLY A 9 31.07 17.76 19.12
C GLY A 9 29.97 18.27 18.19
N ILE A 10 30.21 19.39 17.49
CA ILE A 10 29.27 19.94 16.50
C ILE A 10 29.12 18.98 15.31
N LEU A 11 30.22 18.45 14.78
CA LEU A 11 30.19 17.50 13.67
C LEU A 11 29.40 16.24 14.03
N LEU A 12 29.63 15.67 15.22
CA LEU A 12 28.88 14.50 15.70
C LEU A 12 27.38 14.80 15.86
N ALA A 13 27.03 15.99 16.34
CA ALA A 13 25.63 16.41 16.46
C ALA A 13 24.95 16.56 15.09
N VAL A 14 25.64 17.16 14.12
CA VAL A 14 25.13 17.30 12.74
C VAL A 14 24.95 15.93 12.07
N ILE A 15 25.94 15.05 12.21
CA ILE A 15 25.86 13.68 11.67
C ILE A 15 24.70 12.91 12.32
N GLY A 16 24.56 12.99 13.65
CA GLY A 16 23.47 12.35 14.38
C GLY A 16 22.09 12.87 13.95
N LEU A 17 21.92 14.19 13.83
CA LEU A 17 20.67 14.79 13.36
C LEU A 17 20.35 14.39 11.92
N THR A 18 21.36 14.36 11.05
CA THR A 18 21.18 13.95 9.64
C THR A 18 20.77 12.49 9.55
N ALA A 19 21.43 11.60 10.30
CA ALA A 19 21.08 10.19 10.34
C ALA A 19 19.66 9.95 10.87
N MET A 20 19.26 10.65 11.94
CA MET A 20 17.88 10.60 12.44
C MET A 20 16.88 11.14 11.43
N ALA A 21 17.19 12.25 10.75
CA ALA A 21 16.31 12.83 9.73
C ALA A 21 16.08 11.85 8.57
N VAL A 22 17.17 11.27 8.05
CA VAL A 22 17.11 10.29 6.98
C VAL A 22 16.31 9.08 7.43
N GLY A 23 16.66 8.45 8.56
CA GLY A 23 15.94 7.28 9.08
C GLY A 23 14.45 7.52 9.33
N SER A 24 14.11 8.70 9.85
CA SER A 24 12.71 9.11 10.08
C SER A 24 11.95 9.30 8.77
N PHE A 25 12.61 9.89 7.76
CA PHE A 25 12.03 10.05 6.43
C PHE A 25 11.83 8.70 5.73
N THR A 26 12.82 7.80 5.75
CA THR A 26 12.66 6.47 5.14
C THR A 26 11.55 5.68 5.82
N ALA A 27 11.48 5.70 7.16
CA ALA A 27 10.39 5.08 7.90
C ALA A 27 9.03 5.68 7.51
N ALA A 28 8.92 7.01 7.43
CA ALA A 28 7.72 7.68 6.97
C ALA A 28 7.29 7.19 5.59
N PHE A 29 8.23 7.21 4.64
CA PHE A 29 7.99 6.86 3.25
C PHE A 29 7.60 5.39 3.07
N TYR A 30 8.39 4.45 3.61
CA TYR A 30 8.07 3.03 3.57
C TYR A 30 6.71 2.75 4.20
N GLY A 31 6.41 3.43 5.32
CA GLY A 31 5.13 3.28 5.97
C GLY A 31 3.96 3.69 5.08
N PHE A 32 4.05 4.84 4.40
CA PHE A 32 3.00 5.24 3.46
C PHE A 32 2.89 4.32 2.24
N VAL A 33 4.01 3.81 1.71
CA VAL A 33 4.02 2.88 0.58
C VAL A 33 3.34 1.56 0.94
N GLU A 34 3.61 1.01 2.11
CA GLU A 34 2.97 -0.22 2.59
C GLU A 34 1.47 -0.04 2.82
N GLN A 35 1.07 1.11 3.39
CA GLN A 35 -0.33 1.42 3.59
C GLN A 35 -1.07 1.60 2.25
N TYR A 36 -0.42 2.23 1.28
CA TYR A 36 -0.95 2.35 -0.07
C TYR A 36 -1.09 0.97 -0.73
N ALA A 37 -0.08 0.10 -0.62
CA ALA A 37 -0.12 -1.25 -1.18
C ALA A 37 -1.26 -2.10 -0.59
N ALA A 38 -1.45 -2.07 0.73
CA ALA A 38 -2.54 -2.78 1.40
C ALA A 38 -3.94 -2.33 0.93
N HIS A 39 -4.08 -1.09 0.46
CA HIS A 39 -5.34 -0.60 -0.11
C HIS A 39 -5.72 -1.32 -1.42
N TYR A 40 -4.75 -1.91 -2.13
CA TYR A 40 -4.98 -2.60 -3.41
C TYR A 40 -5.24 -4.10 -3.27
N ASP A 41 -5.14 -4.66 -2.05
CA ASP A 41 -5.26 -6.11 -1.85
C ASP A 41 -6.61 -6.67 -2.31
N TYR A 42 -7.66 -5.86 -2.22
CA TYR A 42 -9.04 -6.20 -2.58
C TYR A 42 -9.61 -5.37 -3.74
N VAL A 43 -8.77 -4.59 -4.44
CA VAL A 43 -9.24 -3.79 -5.57
C VAL A 43 -9.20 -4.61 -6.84
N VAL A 44 -10.33 -4.73 -7.52
CA VAL A 44 -10.41 -5.43 -8.82
C VAL A 44 -9.85 -4.56 -9.92
N GLY A 45 -8.79 -5.04 -10.59
CA GLY A 45 -8.14 -4.35 -11.69
C GLY A 45 -8.86 -4.58 -13.01
N PHE A 46 -9.70 -3.66 -13.44
CA PHE A 46 -10.28 -3.71 -14.79
C PHE A 46 -9.22 -3.27 -15.81
N LYS A 47 -8.81 -4.14 -16.74
CA LYS A 47 -7.70 -3.89 -17.70
C LYS A 47 -7.97 -4.48 -19.09
N LYS A 48 -7.14 -4.15 -20.08
CA LYS A 48 -7.13 -4.81 -21.39
C LYS A 48 -6.15 -5.98 -21.38
N PRO A 49 -6.36 -7.02 -22.21
CA PRO A 49 -5.35 -8.04 -22.44
C PRO A 49 -4.02 -7.40 -22.88
N GLY A 50 -2.92 -7.77 -22.22
CA GLY A 50 -1.59 -7.20 -22.45
C GLY A 50 -1.23 -5.97 -21.60
N ASP A 51 -2.17 -5.42 -20.83
CA ASP A 51 -1.87 -4.35 -19.87
C ASP A 51 -1.03 -4.87 -18.69
N SER A 52 -0.22 -3.99 -18.10
CA SER A 52 0.49 -4.30 -16.86
C SER A 52 -0.51 -4.52 -15.72
N CYS A 53 -0.28 -5.58 -14.95
CA CYS A 53 -1.21 -5.99 -13.89
C CYS A 53 -1.17 -5.14 -12.63
N GLY A 54 -0.21 -4.21 -12.53
CA GLY A 54 -0.15 -3.24 -11.44
C GLY A 54 -0.13 -3.95 -10.09
N ASN A 55 -0.76 -3.32 -9.10
CA ASN A 55 -0.74 -3.78 -7.71
C ASN A 55 -2.01 -4.55 -7.30
N ASN A 56 -2.82 -4.98 -8.26
CA ASN A 56 -4.12 -5.61 -8.02
C ASN A 56 -3.99 -7.13 -8.01
N ASN A 57 -4.49 -7.79 -6.98
CA ASN A 57 -4.44 -9.25 -6.86
C ASN A 57 -5.39 -9.96 -7.84
N LEU A 58 -6.50 -9.33 -8.22
CA LEU A 58 -7.40 -9.83 -9.27
C LEU A 58 -7.49 -8.77 -10.36
N SER A 59 -7.21 -9.16 -11.61
CA SER A 59 -7.44 -8.32 -12.78
C SER A 59 -8.44 -9.00 -13.72
N VAL A 60 -9.35 -8.22 -14.30
CA VAL A 60 -10.37 -8.70 -15.23
C VAL A 60 -10.38 -7.85 -16.49
N SER A 61 -10.75 -8.47 -17.61
CA SER A 61 -10.88 -7.81 -18.90
C SER A 61 -12.01 -6.79 -18.86
N ARG A 62 -11.72 -5.55 -19.23
CA ARG A 62 -12.75 -4.49 -19.40
C ARG A 62 -13.75 -4.82 -20.50
N VAL A 63 -13.39 -5.69 -21.43
CA VAL A 63 -14.17 -5.99 -22.63
C VAL A 63 -15.01 -7.25 -22.46
N THR A 64 -14.51 -8.24 -21.72
CA THR A 64 -15.14 -9.56 -21.62
C THR A 64 -15.47 -9.97 -20.19
N GLY A 65 -15.03 -9.20 -19.18
CA GLY A 65 -15.20 -9.57 -17.78
C GLY A 65 -14.35 -10.76 -17.32
N GLU A 66 -13.61 -11.39 -18.23
CA GLU A 66 -12.82 -12.57 -17.94
C GLU A 66 -11.59 -12.25 -17.09
N PRO A 67 -11.19 -13.15 -16.18
CA PRO A 67 -10.01 -12.94 -15.37
C PRO A 67 -8.75 -12.95 -16.26
N LEU A 68 -7.90 -11.94 -16.08
CA LEU A 68 -6.65 -11.80 -16.81
C LEU A 68 -5.51 -12.46 -16.04
N GLY A 69 -4.71 -13.25 -16.77
CA GLY A 69 -3.48 -13.85 -16.29
C GLY A 69 -2.35 -12.82 -16.29
N CYS A 70 -1.83 -12.54 -15.11
CA CYS A 70 -0.90 -11.44 -14.88
C CYS A 70 0.51 -11.94 -14.60
N GLY A 71 1.35 -12.03 -15.65
CA GLY A 71 2.76 -12.46 -15.57
C GLY A 71 3.18 -13.44 -16.66
N ILE A 72 4.48 -13.82 -16.69
CA ILE A 72 5.06 -14.70 -17.73
C ILE A 72 4.42 -16.10 -17.75
N LEU A 73 3.85 -16.55 -16.62
CA LEU A 73 3.12 -17.82 -16.48
C LEU A 73 1.59 -17.65 -16.36
N GLY A 74 1.10 -16.43 -16.64
CA GLY A 74 -0.29 -15.98 -16.74
C GLY A 74 -1.37 -16.85 -16.11
N LYS A 75 -1.36 -17.02 -14.78
CA LYS A 75 -2.54 -17.54 -14.06
C LYS A 75 -3.43 -16.37 -13.62
N PRO A 76 -4.76 -16.52 -13.68
CA PRO A 76 -5.69 -15.64 -12.99
C PRO A 76 -5.26 -15.45 -11.55
N GLY A 77 -5.15 -14.19 -11.13
CA GLY A 77 -4.95 -13.88 -9.72
C GLY A 77 -6.20 -14.21 -8.90
N LYS A 78 -6.02 -14.47 -7.59
CA LYS A 78 -7.11 -14.71 -6.64
C LYS A 78 -7.07 -13.62 -5.57
N LEU A 79 -8.24 -13.25 -5.06
CA LEU A 79 -8.32 -12.31 -3.94
C LEU A 79 -7.81 -13.02 -2.67
N PRO A 80 -6.91 -12.38 -1.89
CA PRO A 80 -6.36 -12.98 -0.69
C PRO A 80 -7.46 -13.19 0.36
N GLY A 81 -7.44 -14.32 1.07
CA GLY A 81 -8.42 -14.64 2.11
C GLY A 81 -9.77 -15.17 1.64
N PHE A 82 -10.07 -15.05 0.34
CA PHE A 82 -11.30 -15.57 -0.25
C PHE A 82 -11.22 -17.09 -0.42
N THR A 83 -12.32 -17.80 -0.21
CA THR A 83 -12.45 -19.21 -0.60
C THR A 83 -12.49 -19.35 -2.13
N ASP A 84 -12.35 -20.58 -2.63
CA ASP A 84 -12.46 -20.83 -4.06
C ASP A 84 -13.85 -20.51 -4.59
N GLU A 85 -14.90 -20.74 -3.80
CA GLU A 85 -16.29 -20.41 -4.14
C GLU A 85 -16.50 -18.90 -4.18
N GLN A 86 -15.95 -18.15 -3.22
CA GLN A 86 -16.04 -16.69 -3.20
C GLN A 86 -15.30 -16.06 -4.38
N ASN A 87 -14.12 -16.58 -4.74
CA ASN A 87 -13.41 -16.16 -5.94
C ASN A 87 -14.22 -16.48 -7.21
N ALA A 88 -14.78 -17.69 -7.29
CA ALA A 88 -15.60 -18.09 -8.43
C ALA A 88 -16.85 -17.21 -8.58
N GLU A 89 -17.46 -16.80 -7.46
CA GLU A 89 -18.59 -15.88 -7.45
C GLU A 89 -18.22 -14.51 -8.05
N VAL A 90 -17.13 -13.90 -7.59
CA VAL A 90 -16.67 -12.59 -8.11
C VAL A 90 -16.32 -12.69 -9.59
N ILE A 91 -15.69 -13.79 -10.02
CA ILE A 91 -15.34 -14.04 -11.43
C ILE A 91 -16.59 -14.27 -12.28
N ALA A 92 -17.59 -14.98 -11.76
CA ALA A 92 -18.85 -15.20 -12.47
C ALA A 92 -19.59 -13.87 -12.67
N LEU A 93 -19.68 -13.06 -11.61
CA LEU A 93 -20.27 -11.73 -11.67
C LEU A 93 -19.52 -10.82 -12.64
N SER A 94 -18.18 -10.84 -12.64
CA SER A 94 -17.40 -10.02 -13.57
C SER A 94 -17.63 -10.43 -15.02
N LYS A 95 -17.76 -11.73 -15.31
CA LYS A 95 -18.08 -12.24 -16.64
C LYS A 95 -19.49 -11.90 -17.09
N GLU A 96 -20.47 -12.01 -16.18
CA GLU A 96 -21.87 -11.68 -16.47
C GLU A 96 -22.01 -10.21 -16.85
N LEU A 97 -21.50 -9.31 -16.01
CA LEU A 97 -21.56 -7.87 -16.24
C LEU A 97 -20.63 -7.41 -17.38
N GLY A 98 -19.51 -8.10 -17.58
CA GLY A 98 -18.53 -7.77 -18.60
C GLY A 98 -18.77 -8.41 -19.97
N ALA A 99 -19.84 -9.21 -20.15
CA ALA A 99 -20.05 -10.02 -21.36
C ALA A 99 -20.07 -9.19 -22.66
N ASP A 100 -20.68 -8.00 -22.61
CA ASP A 100 -20.76 -7.04 -23.71
C ASP A 100 -19.92 -5.77 -23.46
N GLY A 101 -18.94 -5.88 -22.55
CA GLY A 101 -18.19 -4.78 -21.99
C GLY A 101 -18.94 -4.08 -20.86
N PHE A 102 -18.19 -3.64 -19.85
CA PHE A 102 -18.79 -3.03 -18.65
C PHE A 102 -19.50 -1.70 -18.97
N GLN A 103 -20.76 -1.61 -18.58
CA GLN A 103 -21.56 -0.40 -18.54
C GLN A 103 -21.15 0.52 -17.37
N PRO A 104 -21.57 1.79 -17.38
CA PRO A 104 -21.39 2.68 -16.24
C PRO A 104 -22.03 2.08 -14.97
N GLY A 105 -21.27 1.94 -13.88
CA GLY A 105 -21.78 1.40 -12.62
C GLY A 105 -21.54 -0.10 -12.40
N GLU A 106 -21.33 -0.89 -13.46
CA GLU A 106 -21.16 -2.35 -13.32
C GLU A 106 -19.80 -2.73 -12.73
N ARG A 107 -18.77 -1.91 -12.97
CA ARG A 107 -17.46 -2.07 -12.32
C ARG A 107 -17.55 -1.82 -10.82
N GLU A 108 -18.31 -0.81 -10.43
CA GLU A 108 -18.61 -0.53 -9.03
C GLU A 108 -19.40 -1.67 -8.38
N GLN A 109 -20.31 -2.33 -9.10
CA GLN A 109 -21.03 -3.50 -8.58
C GLN A 109 -20.11 -4.68 -8.25
N VAL A 110 -19.18 -5.01 -9.16
CA VAL A 110 -18.17 -6.05 -8.90
C VAL A 110 -17.33 -5.69 -7.68
N GLN A 111 -16.87 -4.43 -7.57
CA GLN A 111 -16.10 -3.98 -6.42
C GLN A 111 -16.92 -4.02 -5.12
N GLN A 112 -18.18 -3.59 -5.16
CA GLN A 112 -19.08 -3.63 -4.01
C GLN A 112 -19.31 -5.07 -3.53
N ARG A 113 -19.38 -6.04 -4.44
CA ARG A 113 -19.48 -7.45 -4.07
C ARG A 113 -18.22 -7.94 -3.36
N VAL A 114 -17.04 -7.56 -3.85
CA VAL A 114 -15.77 -7.84 -3.17
C VAL A 114 -15.76 -7.22 -1.78
N ASP A 115 -16.14 -5.96 -1.64
CA ASP A 115 -16.17 -5.24 -0.35
C ASP A 115 -17.12 -5.90 0.66
N GLN A 116 -18.28 -6.39 0.20
CA GLN A 116 -19.22 -7.15 1.04
C GLN A 116 -18.61 -8.46 1.55
N ILE A 117 -17.92 -9.21 0.67
CA ILE A 117 -17.26 -10.45 1.07
C ILE A 117 -16.15 -10.15 2.08
N VAL A 118 -15.32 -9.13 1.83
CA VAL A 118 -14.26 -8.68 2.74
C VAL A 118 -14.81 -8.31 4.11
N ALA A 119 -15.93 -7.58 4.17
CA ALA A 119 -16.57 -7.20 5.43
C ALA A 119 -17.06 -8.41 6.26
N SER A 120 -17.29 -9.55 5.61
CA SER A 120 -17.71 -10.81 6.25
C SER A 120 -16.57 -11.79 6.51
N LEU A 121 -15.34 -11.48 6.08
CA LEU A 121 -14.20 -12.38 6.27
C LEU A 121 -13.83 -12.49 7.75
N PRO A 122 -13.56 -13.71 8.25
CA PRO A 122 -13.09 -13.86 9.61
C PRO A 122 -11.64 -13.33 9.73
N PRO A 123 -11.25 -12.77 10.90
CA PRO A 123 -9.97 -12.06 11.07
C PRO A 123 -8.71 -12.86 10.71
N GLU A 124 -8.77 -14.19 10.78
CA GLU A 124 -7.68 -15.11 10.42
C GLU A 124 -7.51 -15.31 8.90
N ARG A 125 -8.54 -15.00 8.10
CA ARG A 125 -8.50 -15.12 6.63
C ARG A 125 -8.23 -13.80 5.94
N VAL A 126 -8.65 -12.69 6.55
CA VAL A 126 -8.14 -11.38 6.14
C VAL A 126 -6.61 -11.50 6.19
N PRO A 127 -5.88 -11.13 5.12
CA PRO A 127 -4.43 -11.14 5.15
C PRO A 127 -4.04 -10.37 6.40
N GLN A 128 -3.49 -11.11 7.37
CA GLN A 128 -3.19 -10.58 8.67
C GLN A 128 -2.00 -9.66 8.47
N HIS A 129 -2.33 -8.41 8.18
CA HIS A 129 -1.42 -7.30 8.27
C HIS A 129 -1.52 -6.85 9.72
N PRO A 130 -0.58 -7.23 10.60
CA PRO A 130 -0.81 -7.38 12.04
C PRO A 130 -1.37 -6.17 12.80
N TRP A 131 -1.46 -4.97 12.19
CA TRP A 131 -2.59 -4.04 12.35
C TRP A 131 -2.42 -2.70 11.59
N PHE A 132 -1.19 -2.27 11.30
CA PHE A 132 -0.83 -0.90 10.90
C PHE A 132 0.58 -0.85 10.27
N TRP A 133 0.95 -1.85 9.45
CA TRP A 133 2.33 -2.07 8.95
C TRP A 133 3.00 -0.76 8.52
N GLY A 134 2.26 -0.01 7.71
CA GLY A 134 2.67 1.29 7.29
C GLY A 134 2.42 2.43 8.27
N TRP A 135 1.21 2.56 8.80
CA TRP A 135 0.78 3.74 9.55
C TRP A 135 1.56 3.99 10.83
N LYS A 136 1.89 2.95 11.63
CA LYS A 136 2.67 3.16 12.86
C LYS A 136 4.10 3.59 12.55
N VAL A 137 4.69 2.99 11.52
CA VAL A 137 6.02 3.34 11.04
C VAL A 137 6.00 4.73 10.39
N ALA A 138 4.93 5.06 9.68
CA ALA A 138 4.68 6.36 9.07
C ALA A 138 4.56 7.46 10.11
N VAL A 139 3.72 7.26 11.12
CA VAL A 139 3.52 8.16 12.26
C VAL A 139 4.82 8.29 13.06
N ALA A 140 5.52 7.19 13.35
CA ALA A 140 6.81 7.24 14.04
C ALA A 140 7.85 8.03 13.23
N GLY A 141 7.90 7.84 11.91
CA GLY A 141 8.77 8.61 11.01
C GLY A 141 8.42 10.10 10.98
N VAL A 142 7.14 10.45 10.90
CA VAL A 142 6.67 11.85 10.96
C VAL A 142 7.01 12.48 12.31
N LEU A 143 6.76 11.79 13.42
CA LEU A 143 7.13 12.26 14.75
C LEU A 143 8.64 12.44 14.89
N GLY A 144 9.45 11.53 14.33
CA GLY A 144 10.90 11.66 14.27
C GLY A 144 11.35 12.91 13.51
N LEU A 145 10.74 13.21 12.37
CA LEU A 145 11.00 14.44 11.61
C LEU A 145 10.62 15.70 12.38
N LEU A 146 9.51 15.69 13.12
CA LEU A 146 9.10 16.82 13.97
C LEU A 146 10.10 17.07 15.10
N VAL A 147 10.64 16.02 15.70
CA VAL A 147 11.70 16.15 16.72
C VAL A 147 12.96 16.78 16.10
N VAL A 148 13.41 16.30 14.93
CA VAL A 148 14.56 16.89 14.23
C VAL A 148 14.31 18.36 13.91
N ALA A 149 13.15 18.70 13.35
CA ALA A 149 12.78 20.08 13.04
C ALA A 149 12.77 20.97 14.30
N GLY A 150 12.21 20.47 15.41
CA GLY A 150 12.21 21.16 16.69
C GLY A 150 13.63 21.44 17.22
N VAL A 151 14.52 20.44 17.13
CA VAL A 151 15.93 20.62 17.54
C VAL A 151 16.63 21.65 16.66
N VAL A 152 16.46 21.58 15.34
CA VAL A 152 17.03 22.56 14.41
C VAL A 152 16.52 23.97 14.71
N LEU A 153 15.22 24.15 14.92
CA LEU A 153 14.63 25.45 15.26
C LEU A 153 15.17 26.01 16.58
N VAL A 154 15.32 25.18 17.61
CA VAL A 154 15.89 25.60 18.90
C VAL A 154 17.36 26.00 18.74
N VAL A 155 18.14 25.26 17.95
CA VAL A 155 19.55 25.58 17.68
C VAL A 155 19.66 26.89 16.90
N VAL A 156 18.89 27.06 15.82
CA VAL A 156 18.87 28.29 15.01
C VAL A 156 18.45 29.50 15.83
N ARG A 157 17.44 29.37 16.70
CA ARG A 157 16.96 30.47 17.55
C ARG A 157 17.96 30.87 18.66
N ARG A 158 18.89 29.98 19.01
CA ARG A 158 19.92 30.21 20.04
C ARG A 158 21.29 30.62 19.46
N SER A 159 21.45 30.56 18.15
CA SER A 159 22.67 30.96 17.41
C SER A 159 22.57 32.41 16.98
#